data_AF-A0A1Q8DP52-F1
#
_entry.id   AF-A0A1Q8DP52-F1
#
_cell.length_a   1.000
_cell.length_b   1.000
_cell.length_c   1.000
_cell.angle_alpha   90.00
_cell.angle_beta   90.00
_cell.angle_gamma   90.00
#
_symmetry.space_group_name_H-M   'P 1'
#
loop_
_entity.id
_entity.type
_entity.pdbx_description
1 polymer ?
#
loop_
_entity_poly.entity_id
_entity_poly.type
_entity_poly.pdbx_seq_one_letter_code
_entity_poly.pdbx_strand_id
1 'polypeptide(L)'
;MSKYIAKQSVGRFKTGEVVEGLTEDRAEFLLSKGAIVEAETVEGEDVNTGEGGEVVELEKLTKAELTALLDDEEIEYNDSDTKAELIARFPKD
;
A
#
# COMPACT_ATOMS: atom_id res chain seq x y z
N MET A 1 18.37 1.42 -15.76
CA MET A 1 17.82 0.05 -15.81
C MET A 1 16.56 0.07 -14.98
N SER A 2 15.41 -0.15 -15.61
CA SER A 2 14.15 -0.28 -14.90
C SER A 2 14.22 -1.53 -14.03
N LYS A 3 13.93 -1.37 -12.74
CA LYS A 3 13.80 -2.47 -11.79
C LYS A 3 12.33 -2.83 -11.71
N TYR A 4 12.01 -4.11 -11.60
CA TYR A 4 10.63 -4.56 -11.46
C TYR A 4 10.49 -5.44 -10.21
N ILE A 5 9.28 -5.58 -9.68
CA ILE A 5 8.96 -6.47 -8.57
C ILE A 5 8.00 -7.53 -9.09
N ALA A 6 8.29 -8.80 -8.81
CA ALA A 6 7.42 -9.90 -9.17
C ALA A 6 6.15 -9.90 -8.30
N LYS A 7 4.96 -9.81 -8.91
CA LYS A 7 3.67 -9.99 -8.21
C LYS A 7 3.27 -11.48 -8.13
N GLN A 8 3.93 -12.33 -8.89
CA GLN A 8 3.83 -13.79 -8.88
C GLN A 8 5.18 -14.42 -9.23
N SER A 9 5.34 -15.74 -9.11
CA SER A 9 6.58 -16.40 -9.53
C SER A 9 6.86 -16.20 -11.02
N VAL A 10 8.00 -15.60 -11.35
CA VAL A 10 8.48 -15.37 -12.73
C VAL A 10 9.83 -16.05 -12.90
N GLY A 11 9.83 -17.23 -13.50
CA GLY A 11 11.06 -18.01 -13.74
C GLY A 11 11.76 -18.39 -12.43
N ARG A 12 12.92 -17.77 -12.15
CA ARG A 12 13.68 -17.97 -10.91
C ARG A 12 13.29 -17.01 -9.77
N PHE A 13 12.54 -15.95 -10.09
CA PHE A 13 12.15 -14.92 -9.14
C PHE A 13 10.81 -15.29 -8.51
N LYS A 14 10.74 -15.24 -7.18
CA LYS A 14 9.51 -15.42 -6.41
C LYS A 14 8.73 -14.11 -6.31
N THR A 15 7.47 -14.23 -5.89
CA THR A 15 6.66 -13.06 -5.53
C THR A 15 7.38 -12.18 -4.51
N GLY A 16 7.38 -10.87 -4.74
CA GLY A 16 8.06 -9.85 -3.94
C GLY A 16 9.53 -9.65 -4.31
N GLU A 17 10.15 -10.52 -5.12
CA GLU A 17 11.55 -10.36 -5.50
C GLU A 17 11.73 -9.34 -6.63
N VAL A 18 12.88 -8.66 -6.59
CA VAL A 18 13.29 -7.75 -7.65
C VAL A 18 13.66 -8.56 -8.89
N VAL A 19 12.95 -8.28 -9.98
CA VAL A 19 13.19 -8.85 -11.30
C VAL A 19 14.06 -7.87 -12.08
N GLU A 20 15.32 -8.25 -12.27
CA GLU A 20 16.32 -7.50 -13.03
C GLU A 20 16.80 -8.27 -14.27
N GLY A 21 17.36 -7.54 -15.24
CA GLY A 21 17.90 -8.13 -16.47
C GLY A 21 16.85 -8.61 -17.47
N LEU A 22 15.62 -8.10 -17.39
CA LEU A 22 14.61 -8.31 -18.44
C LEU A 22 14.90 -7.43 -19.65
N THR A 23 14.62 -7.96 -20.85
CA THR A 23 14.53 -7.15 -22.06
C THR A 23 13.23 -6.35 -22.06
N GLU A 24 13.17 -5.22 -22.77
CA GLU A 24 12.00 -4.35 -22.82
C GLU A 24 10.72 -5.09 -23.25
N ASP A 25 10.77 -5.88 -24.34
CA ASP A 25 9.62 -6.68 -24.80
C ASP A 25 9.12 -7.67 -23.73
N ARG A 26 10.06 -8.24 -22.94
CA ARG A 26 9.73 -9.21 -21.89
C ARG A 26 9.10 -8.51 -20.70
N ALA A 27 9.61 -7.34 -20.33
CA ALA A 27 9.07 -6.52 -19.26
C ALA A 27 7.66 -6.04 -19.61
N GLU A 28 7.44 -5.49 -20.81
CA GLU A 28 6.12 -5.03 -21.26
C GLU A 28 5.09 -6.17 -21.29
N PHE A 29 5.49 -7.35 -21.78
CA PHE A 29 4.62 -8.53 -21.75
C PHE A 29 4.25 -8.93 -20.32
N LEU A 30 5.22 -8.97 -19.40
CA LEU A 30 4.98 -9.36 -18.02
C LEU A 30 4.16 -8.31 -17.26
N LEU A 31 4.36 -7.02 -17.54
CA LEU A 31 3.53 -5.92 -17.04
C LEU A 31 2.08 -6.04 -17.53
N SER A 32 1.89 -6.28 -18.84
CA SER A 32 0.55 -6.50 -19.43
C SER A 32 -0.18 -7.69 -18.81
N LYS A 33 0.55 -8.70 -18.34
CA LYS A 33 0.00 -9.86 -17.62
C LYS A 33 -0.16 -9.64 -16.12
N GLY A 34 0.27 -8.51 -15.57
CA GLY A 34 0.28 -8.25 -14.13
C GLY A 34 1.23 -9.18 -13.36
N ALA A 35 2.24 -9.75 -14.04
CA ALA A 35 3.20 -10.66 -13.42
C ALA A 35 4.32 -9.92 -12.68
N ILE A 36 4.64 -8.71 -13.13
CA ILE A 36 5.59 -7.80 -12.51
C ILE A 36 5.00 -6.39 -12.43
N VAL A 37 5.58 -5.53 -11.60
CA VAL A 37 5.27 -4.10 -11.49
C VAL A 37 6.58 -3.29 -11.46
N GLU A 38 6.59 -2.04 -11.92
CA GLU A 38 7.77 -1.18 -11.87
C GLU A 38 8.18 -0.90 -10.42
N ALA A 39 9.44 -1.13 -10.07
CA ALA A 39 9.88 -0.99 -8.69
C ALA A 39 9.93 0.47 -8.21
N GLU A 40 9.99 1.42 -9.13
CA GLU A 40 9.82 2.85 -8.85
C GLU A 40 8.38 3.20 -8.40
N THR A 41 7.41 2.31 -8.63
CA THR A 41 6.09 2.40 -7.97
C THR A 41 6.06 1.73 -6.59
N VAL A 42 7.04 0.89 -6.24
CA VAL A 42 7.11 0.25 -4.91
C VAL A 42 7.93 1.02 -3.88
N GLU A 43 8.58 2.14 -4.24
CA GLU A 43 9.12 3.06 -3.23
C GLU A 43 8.00 3.84 -2.49
N GLY A 44 6.72 3.58 -2.81
CA GLY A 44 5.55 4.06 -2.07
C GLY A 44 4.45 3.03 -1.83
N GLU A 45 4.57 1.81 -2.35
CA GLU A 45 3.64 0.71 -2.07
C GLU A 45 4.35 -0.38 -1.28
N ASP A 46 4.10 -0.29 0.02
CA ASP A 46 4.15 -1.32 1.02
C ASP A 46 4.25 -2.76 0.45
N VAL A 47 5.49 -3.25 0.35
CA VAL A 47 5.76 -4.68 0.18
C VAL A 47 5.57 -5.31 1.55
N ASN A 48 4.33 -5.34 2.04
CA ASN A 48 3.95 -5.97 3.29
C ASN A 48 4.11 -7.49 3.11
N THR A 49 5.32 -7.95 3.43
CA THR A 49 5.57 -9.32 3.84
C THR A 49 4.63 -9.58 5.00
N GLY A 50 3.86 -10.66 4.92
CA GLY A 50 2.68 -10.87 5.74
C GLY A 50 2.84 -10.62 7.24
N GLU A 51 1.70 -10.33 7.85
CA GLU A 51 1.47 -10.07 9.28
C GLU A 51 1.62 -8.59 9.67
N GLY A 52 0.57 -7.83 9.36
CA GLY A 52 0.32 -6.49 9.88
C GLY A 52 -0.98 -6.01 9.26
N GLY A 53 -2.00 -5.74 10.08
CA GLY A 53 -3.21 -5.08 9.60
C GLY A 53 -2.81 -3.82 8.84
N GLU A 54 -3.54 -3.49 7.78
CA GLU A 54 -3.31 -2.29 6.98
C GLU A 54 -3.16 -1.09 7.92
N VAL A 55 -1.92 -0.63 8.13
CA VAL A 55 -1.63 0.53 8.96
C VAL A 55 -2.03 1.76 8.17
N VAL A 56 -3.33 2.06 8.20
CA VAL A 56 -3.86 3.27 7.58
C VAL A 56 -3.16 4.45 8.23
N GLU A 57 -2.34 5.18 7.46
CA GLU A 57 -1.69 6.40 7.93
C GLU A 57 -2.75 7.49 8.11
N LEU A 58 -3.40 7.50 9.28
CA LEU A 58 -4.46 8.45 9.65
C LEU A 58 -4.01 9.92 9.49
N GLU A 59 -2.70 10.18 9.56
CA GLU A 59 -2.10 11.49 9.33
C GLU A 59 -2.20 11.97 7.87
N LYS A 60 -2.37 11.08 6.89
CA LYS A 60 -2.56 11.44 5.47
C LYS A 60 -4.03 11.69 5.14
N LEU A 61 -4.95 11.12 5.92
CA LEU A 61 -6.39 11.23 5.68
C LEU A 61 -6.93 12.64 5.91
N THR A 62 -7.99 12.99 5.19
CA THR A 62 -8.74 14.22 5.45
C THR A 62 -9.60 14.10 6.70
N LYS A 63 -10.04 15.23 7.27
CA LYS A 63 -10.96 15.21 8.42
C LYS A 63 -12.23 14.40 8.13
N ALA A 64 -12.77 14.51 6.91
CA ALA A 64 -13.96 13.78 6.48
C ALA A 64 -13.76 12.27 6.42
N GLU A 65 -12.58 11.81 6.00
CA GLU A 65 -12.24 10.39 5.97
C GLU A 65 -12.04 9.84 7.38
N LEU A 66 -11.41 10.61 8.27
CA LEU A 66 -11.28 10.22 9.67
C LEU A 66 -12.63 10.07 10.36
N THR A 67 -13.56 11.01 10.16
CA THR A 67 -14.91 10.89 10.72
C THR A 67 -15.67 9.70 10.14
N ALA A 68 -15.52 9.43 8.84
CA ALA A 68 -16.16 8.27 8.22
C ALA A 68 -15.62 6.93 8.77
N LEU A 69 -14.32 6.85 9.05
CA LEU A 69 -13.73 5.67 9.69
C LEU A 69 -14.16 5.54 11.15
N LEU A 70 -14.26 6.65 11.89
CA LEU A 70 -14.78 6.63 13.26
C LEU A 70 -16.24 6.18 13.30
N ASP A 71 -17.07 6.61 12.34
CA ASP A 71 -18.45 6.12 12.18
C ASP A 71 -18.49 4.61 11.87
N ASP A 72 -17.60 4.11 11.00
CA ASP A 72 -17.51 2.68 10.65
C ASP A 72 -17.07 1.82 11.85
N GLU A 73 -16.17 2.32 12.68
CA GLU A 73 -15.71 1.69 13.92
C GLU A 73 -16.64 1.95 15.13
N GLU A 74 -17.78 2.63 14.94
CA GLU A 74 -18.72 3.03 15.98
C GLU A 74 -18.07 3.85 17.13
N ILE A 75 -17.06 4.66 16.81
CA ILE A 75 -16.31 5.51 17.75
C ILE A 75 -16.95 6.91 17.80
N GLU A 76 -17.36 7.35 18.99
CA GLU A 76 -17.94 8.68 19.19
C GLU A 76 -16.91 9.81 19.01
N TYR A 77 -17.27 10.82 18.22
CA TYR A 77 -16.45 12.01 17.97
C TYR A 77 -17.30 13.30 17.94
N ASN A 78 -16.65 14.46 18.08
CA ASN A 78 -17.32 15.74 17.84
C ASN A 78 -16.92 16.32 16.48
N ASP A 79 -17.87 16.91 15.76
CA ASP A 79 -17.59 17.68 14.54
C ASP A 79 -16.62 18.85 14.75
N SER A 80 -16.48 19.33 16.00
CA SER A 80 -15.53 20.39 16.35
C SER A 80 -14.10 19.87 16.63
N ASP A 81 -13.92 18.55 16.75
CA ASP A 81 -12.63 17.95 17.06
C ASP A 81 -11.63 18.24 15.94
N THR A 82 -10.37 18.48 16.33
CA THR A 82 -9.30 18.70 15.35
C THR A 82 -8.85 17.37 14.76
N LYS A 83 -8.15 17.42 13.62
CA LYS A 83 -7.61 16.21 12.97
C LYS A 83 -6.80 15.35 13.95
N ALA A 84 -5.94 15.95 14.76
CA ALA A 84 -5.13 15.23 15.74
C ALA A 84 -5.98 14.56 16.83
N GLU A 85 -7.06 15.22 17.26
CA GLU A 85 -8.00 14.66 18.25
C GLU A 85 -8.76 13.47 17.67
N LEU A 86 -9.23 13.56 16.41
CA LEU A 86 -9.88 12.44 15.72
C LEU A 86 -8.93 11.25 15.56
N ILE A 87 -7.68 11.49 15.16
CA ILE A 87 -6.65 10.44 15.07
C ILE A 87 -6.40 9.77 16.43
N ALA A 88 -6.43 10.55 17.52
CA ALA A 88 -6.22 10.03 18.86
C ALA A 88 -7.39 9.18 19.39
N ARG A 89 -8.58 9.23 18.75
CA ARG A 89 -9.73 8.38 19.09
C ARG A 89 -9.58 6.95 18.57
N PHE A 90 -8.82 6.76 17.49
CA PHE A 90 -8.58 5.44 16.94
C PHE A 90 -7.81 4.59 17.95
N PRO A 91 -8.21 3.31 18.15
CA PRO A 91 -7.46 2.40 18.99
C PRO A 91 -6.03 2.28 18.45
N LYS A 92 -5.06 2.44 19.36
CA LYS A 92 -3.65 2.18 19.06
C LYS A 92 -3.39 0.72 19.42
N ASP A 93 -3.50 -0.17 18.44
CA ASP A 93 -2.97 -1.54 18.53
C ASP A 93 -1.44 -1.55 18.65
#